data_AF-A0A3M0XFK5-F1
#
_entry.id   AF-A0A3M0XFK5-F1
#
_cell.length_a   1.000
_cell.length_b   1.000
_cell.length_c   1.000
_cell.angle_alpha   90.00
_cell.angle_beta   90.00
_cell.angle_gamma   90.00
#
_symmetry.space_group_name_H-M   'P 1'
#
loop_
_entity.id
_entity.type
_entity.pdbx_description
1 polymer ?
#
loop_
_entity_poly.entity_id
_entity_poly.type
_entity_poly.pdbx_seq_one_letter_code
_entity_poly.pdbx_strand_id
1 'polypeptide(L)'
;MQRQSSTDVLHFATHGYADFETPRHSGLLAASGEMLTIQDFFEKRLTCPRLAVLSACETAIPPELESPDEIIALPTSLMVAGIPAVIGSLWSVAD
;
A
#
# COMPACT_ATOMS: atom_id res chain seq x y z
N MET A 1 -18.24 -22.92 -1.98
CA MET A 1 -17.96 -22.15 -0.74
C MET A 1 -16.46 -22.19 -0.50
N GLN A 2 -15.71 -21.25 -1.08
CA GLN A 2 -14.27 -21.14 -0.84
C GLN A 2 -14.06 -20.47 0.51
N ARG A 3 -13.31 -21.15 1.38
CA ARG A 3 -12.98 -20.75 2.75
C ARG A 3 -12.00 -19.58 2.66
N GLN A 4 -12.50 -18.34 2.71
CA GLN A 4 -11.65 -17.17 2.89
C GLN A 4 -11.07 -17.24 4.30
N SER A 5 -9.75 -17.29 4.43
CA SER A 5 -9.08 -17.10 5.73
C SER A 5 -9.52 -15.73 6.25
N SER A 6 -10.19 -15.69 7.39
CA SER A 6 -10.61 -14.45 8.03
C SER A 6 -9.38 -13.74 8.58
N THR A 7 -8.71 -12.99 7.73
CA THR A 7 -7.58 -12.13 8.13
C THR A 7 -8.15 -10.76 8.47
N ASP A 8 -8.20 -10.45 9.76
CA ASP A 8 -8.71 -9.17 10.26
C ASP A 8 -7.74 -8.01 10.03
N VAL A 9 -6.44 -8.30 9.90
CA VAL A 9 -5.36 -7.32 9.75
C VAL A 9 -4.43 -7.71 8.61
N LEU A 10 -4.21 -6.80 7.66
CA LEU A 10 -3.14 -6.88 6.67
C LEU A 10 -1.93 -6.08 7.16
N HIS A 11 -0.75 -6.69 7.19
CA HIS A 11 0.49 -6.02 7.53
C HIS A 11 1.45 -6.11 6.35
N PHE A 12 1.89 -4.95 5.87
CA PHE A 12 2.84 -4.81 4.78
C PHE A 12 4.13 -4.24 5.36
N ALA A 13 5.14 -5.09 5.55
CA ALA A 13 6.50 -4.70 5.90
C ALA A 13 7.39 -4.94 4.68
N THR A 14 7.34 -4.02 3.72
CA THR A 14 8.02 -4.19 2.43
C THR A 14 8.42 -2.85 1.79
N HIS A 15 9.13 -2.88 0.67
CA HIS A 15 9.52 -1.67 -0.06
C HIS A 15 8.32 -1.03 -0.76
N GLY A 16 8.14 0.27 -0.52
CA GLY A 16 7.29 1.12 -1.33
C GLY A 16 8.01 1.56 -2.60
N TYR A 17 7.28 1.64 -3.71
CA TYR A 17 7.76 2.18 -4.97
C TYR A 17 6.88 3.35 -5.41
N ALA A 18 7.55 4.43 -5.80
CA ALA A 18 6.95 5.68 -6.24
C ALA A 18 7.22 5.91 -7.74
N ASP A 19 6.16 6.01 -8.53
CA ASP A 19 6.20 6.35 -9.95
C ASP A 19 5.67 7.78 -10.15
N PHE A 20 6.58 8.74 -10.18
CA PHE A 20 6.25 10.16 -10.32
C PHE A 20 5.68 10.52 -11.71
N GLU A 21 5.89 9.70 -12.73
CA GLU A 21 5.30 9.92 -14.07
C GLU A 21 3.90 9.34 -14.15
N THR A 22 3.67 8.18 -13.54
CA THR A 22 2.39 7.48 -13.52
C THR A 22 2.04 6.99 -12.09
N PRO A 23 1.48 7.87 -11.23
CA PRO A 23 1.26 7.56 -9.80
C PRO A 23 0.38 6.34 -9.50
N ARG A 24 -0.37 5.83 -10.49
CA ARG A 24 -1.20 4.64 -10.35
C ARG A 24 -0.39 3.35 -10.36
N HIS A 25 0.83 3.38 -10.90
CA HIS A 25 1.77 2.28 -10.92
C HIS A 25 2.63 2.21 -9.64
N SER A 26 2.60 3.26 -8.83
CA SER A 26 3.17 3.26 -7.47
C SER A 26 2.50 2.18 -6.62
N GLY A 27 3.23 1.60 -5.66
CA GLY A 27 2.76 0.40 -4.99
C GLY A 27 3.73 -0.21 -3.99
N LEU A 28 3.43 -1.45 -3.60
CA LEU A 28 4.19 -2.24 -2.64
C LEU A 28 4.80 -3.44 -3.36
N LEU A 29 6.11 -3.64 -3.22
CA LEU A 29 6.75 -4.85 -3.72
C LEU A 29 6.45 -6.00 -2.76
N ALA A 30 5.69 -7.02 -3.16
CA ALA A 30 5.46 -8.18 -2.31
C ALA A 30 6.73 -9.03 -2.16
N ALA A 31 6.80 -9.84 -1.09
CA ALA A 31 7.92 -10.78 -0.87
C ALA A 31 8.07 -11.81 -2.02
N SER A 32 7.03 -12.03 -2.82
CA SER A 32 7.05 -12.85 -4.04
C SER A 32 7.79 -12.18 -5.21
N GLY A 33 8.12 -10.90 -5.11
CA GLY A 33 8.62 -10.07 -6.22
C GLY A 33 7.51 -9.46 -7.08
N GLU A 34 6.24 -9.70 -6.76
CA GLU A 34 5.10 -9.09 -7.44
C GLU A 34 4.90 -7.63 -6.98
N MET A 35 4.64 -6.72 -7.90
CA MET A 35 4.27 -5.34 -7.54
C MET A 35 2.76 -5.24 -7.32
N LEU A 36 2.34 -4.84 -6.12
CA LEU A 36 0.96 -4.53 -5.77
C LEU A 36 0.73 -3.03 -5.94
N THR A 37 0.20 -2.63 -7.09
CA THR A 37 0.02 -1.23 -7.46
C THR A 37 -1.23 -0.62 -6.84
N ILE A 38 -1.29 0.71 -6.81
CA ILE A 38 -2.49 1.46 -6.46
C ILE A 38 -3.68 1.07 -7.34
N GLN A 39 -3.44 0.84 -8.63
CA GLN A 39 -4.47 0.35 -9.55
C GLN A 39 -5.01 -1.02 -9.13
N ASP A 40 -4.15 -1.96 -8.72
CA ASP A 40 -4.58 -3.29 -8.26
C ASP A 40 -5.51 -3.21 -7.06
N PHE A 41 -5.29 -2.25 -6.15
CA PHE A 41 -6.16 -2.03 -5.00
C PHE A 41 -7.50 -1.42 -5.39
N PHE A 42 -7.55 -0.52 -6.38
CA PHE A 42 -8.82 0.01 -6.88
C PHE A 42 -9.70 -1.05 -7.56
N GLU A 43 -9.09 -2.06 -8.17
CA GLU A 43 -9.81 -3.13 -8.85
C GLU A 43 -10.23 -4.27 -7.91
N LYS A 44 -9.66 -4.33 -6.70
CA LYS A 44 -9.96 -5.36 -5.69
C LYS A 44 -11.07 -4.94 -4.75
N ARG A 45 -11.89 -5.92 -4.35
CA ARG A 45 -12.86 -5.77 -3.27
C ARG A 45 -12.50 -6.71 -2.11
N LEU A 46 -11.85 -6.15 -1.10
CA LEU A 46 -11.47 -6.81 0.14
C LEU A 46 -12.63 -6.72 1.13
N THR A 47 -13.17 -7.85 1.55
CA THR A 47 -14.36 -7.91 2.43
C THR A 47 -14.06 -8.31 3.86
N CYS A 48 -12.85 -8.79 4.13
CA CYS A 48 -12.45 -9.34 5.44
C CYS A 48 -11.55 -8.41 6.26
N PRO A 49 -10.48 -7.80 5.71
CA PRO A 49 -9.55 -7.05 6.54
C PRO A 49 -10.17 -5.74 7.03
N ARG A 50 -10.03 -5.51 8.34
CA ARG A 50 -10.54 -4.33 9.04
C ARG A 50 -9.47 -3.26 9.24
N LEU A 51 -8.21 -3.65 9.12
CA LEU A 51 -7.04 -2.79 9.30
C LEU A 51 -5.95 -3.19 8.30
N ALA A 52 -5.31 -2.20 7.68
CA ALA A 52 -4.03 -2.35 7.03
C ALA A 52 -2.95 -1.57 7.79
N VAL A 53 -1.79 -2.17 7.99
CA VAL A 53 -0.60 -1.53 8.56
C VAL A 53 0.49 -1.53 7.50
N LEU A 54 0.95 -0.34 7.12
CA LEU A 54 2.00 -0.08 6.15
C LEU A 54 3.28 0.27 6.92
N SER A 55 4.16 -0.70 7.08
CA SER A 55 5.53 -0.55 7.57
C SER A 55 6.47 -0.54 6.37
N ALA A 56 6.22 0.35 5.41
CA ALA A 56 6.96 0.37 4.16
C ALA A 56 8.05 1.45 4.16
N CYS A 57 9.23 1.09 3.67
CA CYS A 57 10.34 2.02 3.48
C CYS A 57 10.10 2.82 2.19
N GLU A 58 10.14 4.14 2.26
CA GLU A 58 10.26 5.02 1.09
C GLU A 58 11.69 4.89 0.55
N THR A 59 11.95 3.87 -0.27
CA THR A 59 13.29 3.60 -0.82
C THR A 59 13.63 4.40 -2.08
N ALA A 60 12.76 5.31 -2.54
CA ALA A 60 12.97 6.00 -3.82
C ALA A 60 12.38 7.43 -3.91
N ILE A 61 12.20 8.14 -2.80
CA ILE A 61 11.79 9.56 -2.84
C ILE A 61 13.06 10.43 -2.77
N PRO A 62 13.43 11.16 -3.84
CA PRO A 62 14.41 12.23 -3.72
C PRO A 62 13.87 13.24 -2.68
N PRO A 63 14.69 13.74 -1.75
CA PRO A 63 14.23 14.66 -0.69
C PRO A 63 13.58 15.95 -1.24
N GLU A 64 13.79 16.28 -2.52
CA GLU A 64 13.13 17.41 -3.19
C GLU A 64 11.73 17.09 -3.78
N LEU A 65 11.33 15.82 -3.76
CA LEU A 65 10.14 15.25 -4.40
C LEU A 65 9.26 14.49 -3.39
N GLU A 66 9.14 14.99 -2.15
CA GLU A 66 8.05 14.60 -1.25
C GLU A 66 6.72 14.92 -1.95
N SER A 67 6.21 13.98 -2.75
CA SER A 67 4.94 14.12 -3.45
C SER A 67 3.83 13.76 -2.47
N PRO A 68 3.06 14.74 -1.96
CA PRO A 68 2.01 14.48 -0.99
C PRO A 68 0.93 13.56 -1.58
N ASP A 69 0.81 13.53 -2.92
CA ASP A 69 -0.18 12.77 -3.64
C ASP A 69 0.01 11.26 -3.48
N GLU A 70 1.26 10.77 -3.45
CA GLU A 70 1.52 9.34 -3.29
C GLU A 70 1.32 8.85 -1.85
N ILE A 71 1.74 9.67 -0.89
CA ILE A 71 1.51 9.45 0.55
C ILE A 71 0.01 9.29 0.84
N ILE A 72 -0.84 9.99 0.08
CA ILE A 72 -2.30 9.90 0.19
C ILE A 72 -2.85 8.73 -0.64
N ALA A 73 -2.35 8.52 -1.86
CA ALA A 73 -2.97 7.63 -2.82
C ALA A 73 -2.91 6.15 -2.41
N LEU A 74 -1.82 5.68 -1.80
CA LEU A 74 -1.69 4.27 -1.39
C LEU A 74 -2.57 3.88 -0.19
N PRO A 75 -2.60 4.64 0.93
CA PRO A 75 -3.58 4.39 1.99
C PRO A 75 -5.02 4.55 1.49
N THR A 76 -5.27 5.51 0.61
CA THR A 76 -6.61 5.73 0.04
C THR A 76 -7.06 4.57 -0.84
N SER A 77 -6.17 3.98 -1.65
CA SER A 77 -6.52 2.85 -2.51
C SER A 77 -6.92 1.62 -1.70
N LEU A 78 -6.26 1.37 -0.56
CA LEU A 78 -6.64 0.32 0.40
C LEU A 78 -8.02 0.58 1.04
N MET A 79 -8.33 1.84 1.36
CA MET A 79 -9.66 2.19 1.87
C MET A 79 -10.74 1.98 0.80
N VAL A 80 -10.48 2.37 -0.44
CA VAL A 80 -11.38 2.13 -1.58
C VAL A 80 -11.56 0.63 -1.84
N ALA A 81 -10.49 -0.16 -1.65
CA ALA A 81 -10.55 -1.62 -1.75
C ALA A 81 -11.45 -2.26 -0.69
N GLY A 82 -11.87 -1.52 0.35
CA GLY A 82 -12.79 -1.99 1.38
C GLY A 82 -12.18 -2.11 2.78
N ILE A 83 -10.94 -1.65 3.00
CA ILE A 83 -10.29 -1.67 4.32
C ILE A 83 -10.69 -0.42 5.11
N PRO A 84 -11.43 -0.53 6.23
CA PRO A 84 -11.95 0.64 6.96
C PRO A 84 -10.90 1.52 7.63
N ALA A 85 -9.70 0.99 7.90
CA ALA A 85 -8.62 1.72 8.58
C ALA A 85 -7.26 1.35 8.01
N VAL A 86 -6.40 2.36 7.83
CA VAL A 86 -5.01 2.19 7.37
C VAL A 86 -4.10 2.98 8.29
N ILE A 87 -3.01 2.37 8.74
CA ILE A 87 -1.93 3.00 9.51
C ILE A 87 -0.67 2.90 8.65
N GLY A 88 0.04 4.00 8.47
CA GLY A 88 1.33 4.02 7.77
C GLY A 88 2.32 4.97 8.44
N SER A 89 3.61 4.76 8.19
CA SER A 89 4.65 5.75 8.49
C SER A 89 4.69 6.82 7.40
N LEU A 90 4.91 8.08 7.79
CA LEU A 90 5.13 9.21 6.87
C LEU A 90 6.62 9.43 6.55
N TRP A 91 7.45 8.48 6.94
CA TRP A 91 8.90 8.55 6.78
C TRP A 91 9.42 7.15 6.49
N SER A 92 10.58 7.10 5.84
CA SER A 92 11.32 5.86 5.65
C SER A 92 11.66 5.25 7.01
N VAL A 93 11.17 4.03 7.25
CA VAL A 93 11.54 3.23 8.42
C VAL A 93 12.74 2.38 8.01
N ALA A 94 13.83 2.39 8.77
CA ALA A 94 14.94 1.47 8.49
C ALA A 94 14.53 0.04 8.88
N ASP A 95 14.91 -0.95 8.04
CA ASP A 95 14.75 -2.38 8.33
C ASP A 95 15.48 -2.79 9.64
#